data_AF-A0A4Y3W801-F1
#
_entry.id   AF-A0A4Y3W801-F1
#
_cell.length_a   1.000
_cell.length_b   1.000
_cell.length_c   1.000
_cell.angle_alpha   90.00
_cell.angle_beta   90.00
_cell.angle_gamma   90.00
#
_symmetry.space_group_name_H-M   'P 1'
#
loop_
_entity.id
_entity.type
_entity.pdbx_description
1 polymer ?
#
loop_
_entity_poly.entity_id
_entity_poly.type
_entity_poly.pdbx_seq_one_letter_code
_entity_poly.pdbx_strand_id
1 'polypeptide(L)'
;MTGKISEDPDRVVNGTEKFAAAASGSNFGILASSIATYLASLAQTLTNKTIDAANNTISGLTTAMFATSVVDTDSAFTADSNTRLPTQKAVKTALSGKADTSSLAALAMSLGAMATKDDVGVDDIDATGTPSSSTYLRGDGSWQTPAGGGGGIEGPVSSTDSGFARWNGTDGSALKDGAATIALGSEVSGTLPVANGGTGYTGGAFTTASGAVLKNQGGTNFGAGSFAYSYIIIGKLCIVSGRATVTTLAPNSGSDQVSIPLPVNSLSNGSFTCRNTANGRIADGRTIATSPTALIYDSVGLTNGAYFDFTIVYETV
;
A
#
# COMPACT_ATOMS: atom_id res chain seq x y z
N MET A 1 133.98 30.49 -4.88
CA MET A 1 133.04 31.24 -4.03
C MET A 1 132.64 30.33 -2.89
N THR A 2 133.38 30.40 -1.79
CA THR A 2 133.23 29.59 -0.57
C THR A 2 132.43 30.39 0.46
N GLY A 3 131.21 30.78 0.11
CA GLY A 3 130.26 31.26 1.11
C GLY A 3 129.80 30.04 1.91
N LYS A 4 130.07 30.03 3.22
CA LYS A 4 129.50 28.98 4.07
C LYS A 4 127.99 29.15 4.03
N ILE A 5 127.22 28.06 4.04
CA ILE A 5 125.76 28.12 4.14
C ILE A 5 125.30 28.95 5.36
N SER A 6 126.13 29.02 6.40
CA SER A 6 125.90 29.87 7.57
C SER A 6 125.94 31.38 7.31
N GLU A 7 126.41 31.82 6.14
CA GLU A 7 126.63 33.23 5.81
C GLU A 7 125.54 33.81 4.90
N ASP A 8 124.60 32.98 4.43
CA ASP A 8 123.45 33.39 3.61
C ASP A 8 122.13 33.12 4.37
N PRO A 9 121.58 34.12 5.09
CA PRO A 9 120.41 33.95 5.95
C PRO A 9 119.11 33.66 5.18
N ASP A 10 119.08 33.90 3.85
CA ASP A 10 117.88 33.73 3.03
C ASP A 10 117.92 32.46 2.16
N ARG A 11 118.97 31.63 2.31
CA ARG A 11 119.13 30.43 1.50
C ARG A 11 118.15 29.32 1.92
N VAL A 12 117.10 29.13 1.14
CA VAL A 12 116.19 27.98 1.24
C VAL A 12 116.95 26.70 0.88
N VAL A 13 117.03 25.75 1.82
CA VAL A 13 117.68 24.44 1.65
C VAL A 13 116.68 23.41 1.12
N ASN A 14 116.99 22.78 -0.02
CA ASN A 14 116.12 21.88 -0.78
C ASN A 14 116.44 20.38 -0.55
N GLY A 15 116.55 19.96 0.72
CA GLY A 15 116.49 18.55 1.14
C GLY A 15 117.70 17.66 0.84
N THR A 16 118.68 18.10 0.04
CA THR A 16 119.90 17.33 -0.30
C THR A 16 121.17 17.90 0.33
N GLU A 17 121.07 19.10 0.90
CA GLU A 17 122.15 19.78 1.60
C GLU A 17 122.51 19.06 2.90
N LYS A 18 123.80 19.10 3.23
CA LYS A 18 124.35 18.52 4.46
C LYS A 18 124.45 19.60 5.53
N PHE A 19 123.83 19.36 6.68
CA PHE A 19 124.09 20.16 7.87
C PHE A 19 125.35 19.61 8.56
N ALA A 20 126.26 20.50 8.95
CA ALA A 20 127.46 20.11 9.67
C ALA A 20 127.09 19.73 11.11
N ALA A 21 127.20 18.45 11.47
CA ALA A 21 127.15 18.03 12.86
C ALA A 21 128.59 18.01 13.40
N ALA A 22 128.95 19.01 14.20
CA ALA A 22 130.29 19.12 14.76
C ALA A 22 130.44 18.17 15.95
N ALA A 23 131.04 17.01 15.72
CA ALA A 23 131.71 16.25 16.78
C ALA A 23 133.22 16.40 16.57
N SER A 24 133.88 17.03 17.55
CA SER A 24 135.33 17.24 17.70
C SER A 24 136.19 16.78 16.51
N GLY A 25 136.31 17.65 15.50
CA GLY A 25 137.32 17.53 14.45
C GLY A 25 136.98 16.69 13.21
N SER A 26 135.79 16.09 13.11
CA SER A 26 135.35 15.39 11.88
C SER A 26 134.01 15.96 11.36
N ASN A 27 134.00 16.41 10.11
CA ASN A 27 132.80 16.92 9.45
C ASN A 27 131.90 15.76 8.97
N PHE A 28 131.07 15.23 9.86
CA PHE A 28 129.98 14.33 9.46
C PHE A 28 128.78 15.18 9.02
N GLY A 29 128.43 15.11 7.74
CA GLY A 29 127.27 15.83 7.21
C GLY A 29 126.02 14.97 7.30
N ILE A 30 125.00 15.45 8.01
CA ILE A 30 123.69 14.78 8.04
C ILE A 30 122.85 15.33 6.88
N LEU A 31 122.32 14.45 6.04
CA LEU A 31 121.45 14.85 4.94
C LEU A 31 120.11 15.35 5.51
N ALA A 32 119.65 16.51 5.04
CA ALA A 32 118.35 17.06 5.42
C ALA A 32 117.19 16.06 5.21
N SER A 33 117.23 15.27 4.13
CA SER A 33 116.27 14.20 3.84
C SER A 33 116.26 13.08 4.89
N SER A 34 117.40 12.71 5.47
CA SER A 34 117.48 11.73 6.55
C SER A 34 116.81 12.24 7.82
N ILE A 35 116.96 13.54 8.11
CA ILE A 35 116.28 14.20 9.24
C ILE A 35 114.76 14.23 9.01
N ALA A 36 114.30 14.61 7.81
CA ALA A 36 112.88 14.64 7.47
C ALA A 36 112.22 13.25 7.57
N THR A 37 112.90 12.22 7.07
CA THR A 37 112.42 10.82 7.15
C THR A 37 112.35 10.35 8.60
N TYR A 38 113.35 10.68 9.42
CA TYR A 38 113.36 10.36 10.83
C TYR A 38 112.20 11.05 11.57
N LEU A 39 111.98 12.35 11.35
CA LEU A 39 110.86 13.10 11.95
C LEU A 39 109.49 12.55 11.52
N ALA A 40 109.35 12.08 10.29
CA ALA A 40 108.12 11.44 9.80
C ALA A 40 107.88 10.05 10.41
N SER A 41 108.93 9.37 10.87
CA SER A 41 108.83 8.05 11.51
C SER A 41 108.49 8.12 13.01
N LEU A 42 108.67 9.29 13.63
CA LEU A 42 108.41 9.49 15.05
C LEU A 42 106.93 9.79 15.30
N ALA A 43 106.33 9.11 16.28
CA ALA A 43 105.05 9.52 16.83
C ALA A 43 105.20 10.89 17.51
N GLN A 44 104.38 11.86 17.12
CA GLN A 44 104.40 13.21 17.68
C GLN A 44 103.21 13.43 18.60
N THR A 45 103.46 14.00 19.78
CA THR A 45 102.41 14.46 20.69
C THR A 45 102.19 15.96 20.50
N LEU A 46 101.03 16.35 19.98
CA LEU A 46 100.71 17.74 19.61
C LEU A 46 99.81 18.43 20.64
N THR A 47 100.28 18.56 21.89
CA THR A 47 99.51 19.19 22.97
C THR A 47 99.30 20.70 22.73
N ASN A 48 98.07 21.19 22.96
CA ASN A 48 97.68 22.60 22.81
C ASN A 48 98.00 23.19 21.42
N LYS A 49 97.93 22.36 20.38
CA LYS A 49 98.06 22.78 18.99
C LYS A 49 96.70 22.76 18.31
N THR A 50 96.49 23.71 17.41
CA THR A 50 95.36 23.69 16.48
C THR A 50 95.71 22.74 15.33
N ILE A 51 94.83 21.77 15.07
CA ILE A 51 94.91 20.90 13.91
C ILE A 51 93.82 21.34 12.94
N ASP A 52 94.19 21.68 11.72
CA ASP A 52 93.22 21.91 10.64
C ASP A 52 92.77 20.57 10.06
N ALA A 53 91.57 20.15 10.41
CA ALA A 53 91.04 18.87 9.96
C ALA A 53 90.78 18.81 8.44
N ALA A 54 90.59 19.94 7.75
CA ALA A 54 90.28 19.94 6.32
C ALA A 54 91.45 19.44 5.46
N ASN A 55 92.68 19.67 5.91
CA ASN A 55 93.91 19.31 5.20
C ASN A 55 94.63 18.08 5.81
N ASN A 56 94.00 17.40 6.77
CA ASN A 56 94.61 16.27 7.48
C ASN A 56 93.69 15.04 7.46
N THR A 57 94.28 13.85 7.30
CA THR A 57 93.55 12.60 7.51
C THR A 57 93.54 12.25 8.99
N ILE A 58 92.37 12.39 9.63
CA ILE A 58 92.17 12.04 11.04
C ILE A 58 91.44 10.70 11.09
N SER A 59 92.05 9.68 11.70
CA SER A 59 91.49 8.33 11.82
C SER A 59 91.56 7.83 13.26
N GLY A 60 90.78 6.79 13.58
CA GLY A 60 90.77 6.19 14.92
C GLY A 60 90.06 7.00 16.02
N LEU A 61 89.25 8.00 15.64
CA LEU A 61 88.48 8.78 16.61
C LEU A 61 87.41 7.92 17.30
N THR A 62 87.34 8.03 18.62
CA THR A 62 86.28 7.42 19.45
C THR A 62 85.48 8.52 20.16
N THR A 63 84.29 8.20 20.68
CA THR A 63 83.45 9.19 21.39
C THR A 63 84.12 9.78 22.62
N ALA A 64 85.04 9.04 23.27
CA ALA A 64 85.78 9.50 24.45
C ALA A 64 86.86 10.54 24.13
N MET A 65 87.23 10.70 22.85
CA MET A 65 88.25 11.67 22.40
C MET A 65 87.68 13.08 22.20
N PHE A 66 86.36 13.24 22.25
CA PHE A 66 85.70 14.54 22.20
C PHE A 66 85.50 15.09 23.62
N ALA A 67 85.58 16.41 23.77
CA ALA A 67 85.27 17.07 25.02
C ALA A 67 83.81 16.81 25.44
N THR A 68 83.56 16.86 26.74
CA THR A 68 82.20 16.86 27.30
C THR A 68 81.37 17.91 26.57
N SER A 69 80.13 17.55 26.22
CA SER A 69 79.17 18.38 25.48
C SER A 69 79.32 18.47 23.96
N VAL A 70 80.35 17.90 23.31
CA VAL A 70 80.41 17.85 21.83
C VAL A 70 79.52 16.75 21.26
N VAL A 71 79.50 15.58 21.91
CA VAL A 71 78.65 14.44 21.53
C VAL A 71 77.34 14.51 22.30
N ASP A 72 76.20 14.40 21.62
CA ASP A 72 74.88 14.35 22.24
C ASP A 72 74.44 12.90 22.51
N THR A 73 74.36 12.59 23.80
CA THR A 73 73.93 11.29 24.31
C THR A 73 72.53 11.34 24.90
N ASP A 74 71.86 12.49 24.85
CA ASP A 74 70.49 12.61 25.31
C ASP A 74 69.58 11.70 24.47
N SER A 75 68.55 11.16 25.09
CA SER A 75 67.63 10.23 24.43
C SER A 75 66.33 10.92 24.00
N ALA A 76 66.23 12.23 24.22
CA ALA A 76 64.97 12.97 24.13
C ALA A 76 65.04 14.20 23.23
N PHE A 77 66.23 14.57 22.71
CA PHE A 77 66.46 15.87 22.05
C PHE A 77 65.86 17.02 22.88
N THR A 78 66.07 16.96 24.20
CA THR A 78 65.45 17.88 25.17
C THR A 78 66.02 19.29 25.10
N ALA A 79 67.18 19.46 24.45
CA ALA A 79 67.74 20.75 24.08
C ALA A 79 68.05 20.75 22.58
N ASP A 80 67.63 21.79 21.85
CA ASP A 80 67.93 21.97 20.43
C ASP A 80 69.45 22.14 20.24
N SER A 81 70.13 21.04 19.95
CA SER A 81 71.59 21.01 19.89
C SER A 81 72.11 21.40 18.51
N ASN A 82 71.93 22.65 18.10
CA ASN A 82 72.55 23.19 16.86
C ASN A 82 74.10 23.15 16.89
N THR A 83 74.70 22.78 18.02
CA THR A 83 76.13 22.81 18.31
C THR A 83 76.73 21.44 18.68
N ARG A 84 75.96 20.34 18.60
CA ARG A 84 76.41 18.99 19.03
C ARG A 84 76.13 17.94 17.96
N LEU A 85 76.91 16.86 17.97
CA LEU A 85 76.73 15.71 17.09
C LEU A 85 75.86 14.64 17.78
N PRO A 86 74.70 14.23 17.23
CA PRO A 86 73.83 13.24 17.87
C PRO A 86 74.41 11.82 17.79
N THR A 87 74.29 11.06 18.86
CA THR A 87 74.60 9.62 18.85
C THR A 87 73.51 8.79 18.14
N GLN A 88 73.86 7.59 17.66
CA GLN A 88 72.88 6.64 17.14
C GLN A 88 71.76 6.34 18.15
N LYS A 89 72.09 6.30 19.45
CA LYS A 89 71.12 6.11 20.55
C LYS A 89 70.13 7.27 20.64
N ALA A 90 70.60 8.51 20.54
CA ALA A 90 69.77 9.71 20.54
C ALA A 90 68.77 9.66 19.37
N VAL A 91 69.28 9.48 18.15
CA VAL A 91 68.46 9.42 16.92
C VAL A 91 67.40 8.32 16.99
N LYS A 92 67.80 7.10 17.39
CA LYS A 92 66.88 5.97 17.51
C LYS A 92 65.76 6.25 18.50
N THR A 93 66.08 6.85 19.64
CA THR A 93 65.07 7.10 20.69
C THR A 93 64.06 8.17 20.24
N ALA A 94 64.53 9.25 19.64
CA ALA A 94 63.65 10.30 19.12
C ALA A 94 62.68 9.82 18.05
N LEU A 95 63.16 8.97 17.15
CA LEU A 95 62.33 8.43 16.08
C LEU A 95 61.35 7.35 16.59
N SER A 96 61.76 6.58 17.60
CA SER A 96 60.91 5.57 18.23
C SER A 96 59.74 6.17 19.03
N GLY A 97 59.87 7.39 19.54
CA GLY A 97 58.81 8.08 20.28
C GLY A 97 57.84 8.92 19.42
N LYS A 98 58.23 9.30 18.20
CA LYS A 98 57.35 10.06 17.28
C LYS A 98 56.32 9.20 16.55
N ALA A 99 56.59 7.90 16.44
CA ALA A 99 55.58 6.90 16.15
C ALA A 99 55.09 6.35 17.49
N ASP A 100 54.36 7.15 18.26
CA ASP A 100 53.62 6.59 19.38
C ASP A 100 52.56 5.68 18.78
N THR A 101 52.91 4.39 18.71
CA THR A 101 52.11 3.30 18.14
C THR A 101 50.70 3.30 18.70
N SER A 102 50.49 3.87 19.88
CA SER A 102 49.20 4.08 20.52
C SER A 102 48.28 5.00 19.71
N SER A 103 48.80 6.10 19.17
CA SER A 103 48.02 7.08 18.40
C SER A 103 47.70 6.60 16.98
N LEU A 104 48.68 5.96 16.33
CA LEU A 104 48.50 5.40 15.00
C LEU A 104 47.65 4.12 15.04
N ALA A 105 47.78 3.29 16.08
CA ALA A 105 46.92 2.15 16.30
C ALA A 105 45.49 2.58 16.65
N ALA A 106 45.29 3.63 17.45
CA ALA A 106 43.95 4.15 17.74
C ALA A 106 43.24 4.66 16.48
N LEU A 107 43.95 5.41 15.61
CA LEU A 107 43.41 5.82 14.31
C LEU A 107 43.14 4.62 13.40
N ALA A 108 44.06 3.67 13.31
CA ALA A 108 43.91 2.49 12.47
C ALA A 108 42.77 1.56 12.96
N MET A 109 42.55 1.46 14.27
CA MET A 109 41.43 0.73 14.84
C MET A 109 40.09 1.42 14.56
N SER A 110 40.05 2.76 14.63
CA SER A 110 38.84 3.53 14.33
C SER A 110 38.45 3.46 12.84
N LEU A 111 39.41 3.73 11.95
CA LEU A 111 39.18 3.67 10.51
C LEU A 111 38.98 2.22 10.03
N GLY A 112 39.67 1.24 10.62
CA GLY A 112 39.48 -0.18 10.33
C GLY A 112 38.08 -0.67 10.71
N ALA A 113 37.56 -0.25 11.86
CA ALA A 113 36.19 -0.56 12.29
C ALA A 113 35.13 0.09 11.39
N MET A 114 35.40 1.29 10.86
CA MET A 114 34.50 1.97 9.92
C MET A 114 34.58 1.38 8.50
N ALA A 115 35.77 0.99 8.03
CA ALA A 115 35.98 0.44 6.70
C ALA A 115 35.47 -1.01 6.55
N THR A 116 35.23 -1.72 7.65
CA THR A 116 34.56 -3.03 7.63
C THR A 116 33.03 -2.93 7.56
N LYS A 117 32.45 -1.72 7.60
CA LYS A 117 31.01 -1.53 7.42
C LYS A 117 30.72 -1.37 5.93
N ASP A 118 30.33 -2.47 5.28
CA ASP A 118 30.06 -2.52 3.84
C ASP A 118 28.73 -1.81 3.49
N ASP A 119 27.80 -1.69 4.45
CA ASP A 119 26.51 -0.97 4.34
C ASP A 119 26.19 -0.19 5.65
N VAL A 120 25.47 0.94 5.55
CA VAL A 120 24.82 1.58 6.71
C VAL A 120 23.54 0.81 7.01
N GLY A 121 23.59 -0.04 8.03
CA GLY A 121 22.47 -0.87 8.43
C GLY A 121 21.40 -0.05 9.14
N VAL A 122 20.22 -0.65 9.32
CA VAL A 122 19.17 -0.08 10.19
C VAL A 122 19.65 0.10 11.64
N ASP A 123 20.82 -0.44 11.98
CA ASP A 123 21.45 -0.40 13.30
C ASP A 123 22.35 0.84 13.51
N ASP A 124 22.57 1.62 12.45
CA ASP A 124 23.03 3.01 12.56
C ASP A 124 21.88 3.96 12.92
N ILE A 125 20.65 3.42 12.99
CA ILE A 125 19.45 4.18 13.29
C ILE A 125 19.17 4.12 14.80
N ASP A 126 19.35 5.25 15.48
CA ASP A 126 18.99 5.46 16.88
C ASP A 126 17.47 5.60 17.04
N ALA A 127 16.76 4.48 16.93
CA ALA A 127 15.31 4.41 17.03
C ALA A 127 14.85 4.41 18.49
N THR A 128 14.08 5.42 18.90
CA THR A 128 13.48 5.51 20.24
C THR A 128 12.03 4.99 20.22
N GLY A 129 11.62 4.22 21.25
CA GLY A 129 10.26 3.65 21.37
C GLY A 129 10.23 2.13 21.56
N THR A 130 9.04 1.51 21.50
CA THR A 130 8.85 0.06 21.70
C THR A 130 8.08 -0.58 20.54
N PRO A 131 8.60 -1.66 19.92
CA PRO A 131 7.85 -2.46 18.96
C PRO A 131 6.55 -3.01 19.57
N SER A 132 5.48 -3.06 18.79
CA SER A 132 4.23 -3.72 19.18
C SER A 132 3.59 -4.48 18.02
N SER A 133 2.58 -5.30 18.29
CA SER A 133 1.76 -5.95 17.26
C SER A 133 1.02 -4.97 16.34
N SER A 134 1.04 -3.69 16.69
CA SER A 134 0.40 -2.63 15.95
C SER A 134 1.41 -1.59 15.47
N THR A 135 2.73 -1.82 15.51
CA THR A 135 3.73 -0.85 15.02
C THR A 135 4.85 -1.50 14.21
N TYR A 136 5.43 -0.77 13.26
CA TYR A 136 6.64 -1.18 12.55
C TYR A 136 7.68 -0.05 12.55
N LEU A 137 8.95 -0.42 12.59
CA LEU A 137 10.04 0.54 12.45
C LEU A 137 10.15 0.91 10.97
N ARG A 138 9.86 2.17 10.67
CA ARG A 138 10.08 2.70 9.32
C ARG A 138 11.58 2.88 9.09
N GLY A 139 11.97 3.03 7.83
CA GLY A 139 13.36 3.39 7.48
C GLY A 139 13.83 4.74 8.04
N ASP A 140 12.94 5.51 8.67
CA ASP A 140 13.25 6.77 9.37
C ASP A 140 13.56 6.58 10.86
N GLY A 141 13.66 5.35 11.35
CA GLY A 141 13.94 5.06 12.75
C GLY A 141 12.79 5.31 13.72
N SER A 142 11.60 5.61 13.20
CA SER A 142 10.41 5.84 14.02
C SER A 142 9.44 4.67 13.94
N TRP A 143 8.83 4.32 15.08
CA TRP A 143 7.76 3.33 15.14
C TRP A 143 6.45 3.94 14.63
N GLN A 144 5.83 3.31 13.63
CA GLN A 144 4.53 3.73 13.10
C GLN A 144 3.50 2.62 13.24
N THR A 145 2.29 2.98 13.66
CA THR A 145 1.12 2.12 13.48
C THR A 145 0.72 2.04 12.01
N PRO A 146 0.61 0.84 11.39
CA PRO A 146 0.10 0.72 10.02
C PRO A 146 -1.20 1.52 9.87
N ALA A 147 -1.25 2.43 8.90
CA ALA A 147 -2.49 3.11 8.56
C ALA A 147 -3.51 2.01 8.25
N GLY A 148 -4.54 1.88 9.08
CA GLY A 148 -5.35 0.67 9.18
C GLY A 148 -5.81 0.19 7.81
N GLY A 149 -5.40 -1.02 7.44
CA GLY A 149 -5.97 -1.81 6.36
C GLY A 149 -7.37 -2.31 6.72
N GLY A 150 -8.22 -1.41 7.22
CA GLY A 150 -9.66 -1.63 7.30
C GLY A 150 -10.21 -1.52 5.89
N GLY A 151 -10.02 -2.56 5.08
CA GLY A 151 -10.74 -2.77 3.82
C GLY A 151 -12.23 -3.04 4.08
N GLY A 152 -12.83 -2.28 4.99
CA GLY A 152 -14.27 -2.22 5.14
C GLY A 152 -14.84 -1.43 3.97
N ILE A 153 -15.94 -1.94 3.42
CA ILE A 153 -16.75 -1.20 2.48
C ILE A 153 -17.26 0.04 3.22
N GLU A 154 -16.75 1.24 2.90
CA GLU A 154 -17.41 2.49 3.30
C GLU A 154 -18.85 2.39 2.82
N GLY A 155 -19.78 2.63 3.75
CA GLY A 155 -21.18 2.22 3.66
C GLY A 155 -21.93 2.73 2.42
N PRO A 156 -23.27 2.64 2.41
CA PRO A 156 -24.09 2.79 1.21
C PRO A 156 -24.07 4.18 0.54
N VAL A 157 -23.26 5.12 1.04
CA VAL A 157 -23.12 6.48 0.49
C VAL A 157 -22.21 6.54 -0.75
N SER A 158 -21.35 5.55 -1.01
CA SER A 158 -20.48 5.56 -2.21
C SER A 158 -20.35 4.24 -2.98
N SER A 159 -20.77 3.11 -2.41
CA SER A 159 -20.45 1.78 -2.94
C SER A 159 -21.55 1.10 -3.77
N THR A 160 -22.74 1.68 -3.86
CA THR A 160 -23.85 1.12 -4.66
C THR A 160 -24.45 2.18 -5.57
N ASP A 161 -24.01 2.24 -6.82
CA ASP A 161 -24.68 3.05 -7.85
C ASP A 161 -26.09 2.49 -8.08
N SER A 162 -27.07 3.18 -7.50
CA SER A 162 -28.50 2.91 -7.71
C SER A 162 -28.95 1.48 -7.34
N GLY A 163 -28.21 0.78 -6.47
CA GLY A 163 -28.47 -0.59 -6.03
C GLY A 163 -28.57 -0.76 -4.51
N PHE A 164 -28.86 -1.99 -4.05
CA PHE A 164 -28.91 -2.36 -2.63
C PHE A 164 -27.74 -3.28 -2.27
N ALA A 165 -26.96 -2.93 -1.24
CA ALA A 165 -25.96 -3.81 -0.66
C ALA A 165 -26.62 -4.86 0.26
N ARG A 166 -26.15 -6.12 0.19
CA ARG A 166 -26.53 -7.15 1.16
C ARG A 166 -25.31 -7.73 1.85
N TRP A 167 -25.31 -7.63 3.17
CA TRP A 167 -24.23 -8.09 4.04
C TRP A 167 -24.29 -9.61 4.24
N ASN A 168 -23.12 -10.24 4.21
CA ASN A 168 -22.91 -11.67 4.49
C ASN A 168 -22.62 -11.87 5.98
N GLY A 169 -23.60 -11.58 6.84
CA GLY A 169 -23.49 -11.66 8.29
C GLY A 169 -23.83 -10.35 9.00
N THR A 170 -23.59 -10.30 10.31
CA THR A 170 -23.90 -9.15 11.18
C THR A 170 -22.78 -8.11 11.24
N ASP A 171 -21.59 -8.46 10.77
CA ASP A 171 -20.36 -7.77 11.13
C ASP A 171 -20.02 -6.59 10.20
N GLY A 172 -20.86 -6.38 9.18
CA GLY A 172 -20.75 -5.24 8.24
C GLY A 172 -19.49 -5.22 7.38
N SER A 173 -18.72 -6.31 7.36
CA SER A 173 -17.40 -6.38 6.71
C SER A 173 -17.38 -7.18 5.41
N ALA A 174 -18.45 -7.91 5.08
CA ALA A 174 -18.53 -8.77 3.90
C ALA A 174 -19.85 -8.57 3.14
N LEU A 175 -19.78 -8.44 1.82
CA LEU A 175 -20.93 -8.48 0.92
C LEU A 175 -21.19 -9.92 0.46
N LYS A 176 -22.45 -10.27 0.20
CA LYS A 176 -22.78 -11.56 -0.41
C LYS A 176 -22.36 -11.56 -1.88
N ASP A 177 -21.46 -12.48 -2.25
CA ASP A 177 -21.13 -12.76 -3.65
C ASP A 177 -22.18 -13.69 -4.25
N GLY A 178 -22.96 -13.20 -5.22
CA GLY A 178 -23.97 -13.99 -5.93
C GLY A 178 -25.21 -13.22 -6.37
N ALA A 179 -25.95 -13.80 -7.32
CA ALA A 179 -27.23 -13.29 -7.80
C ALA A 179 -28.17 -13.11 -6.60
N ALA A 180 -28.40 -11.86 -6.25
CA ALA A 180 -29.08 -11.52 -5.03
C ALA A 180 -30.59 -11.86 -5.20
N THR A 181 -31.03 -13.03 -4.74
CA THR A 181 -32.47 -13.37 -4.68
C THR A 181 -33.08 -12.76 -3.42
N ILE A 182 -34.01 -11.82 -3.55
CA ILE A 182 -34.81 -11.33 -2.39
C ILE A 182 -35.99 -12.28 -2.23
N ALA A 183 -36.10 -12.93 -1.07
CA ALA A 183 -37.21 -13.84 -0.78
C ALA A 183 -38.48 -13.02 -0.49
N LEU A 184 -39.39 -12.95 -1.47
CA LEU A 184 -40.60 -12.10 -1.39
C LEU A 184 -41.50 -12.44 -0.19
N GLY A 185 -41.52 -13.69 0.27
CA GLY A 185 -42.38 -14.13 1.37
C GLY A 185 -41.86 -13.83 2.77
N SER A 186 -40.56 -13.54 2.93
CA SER A 186 -39.92 -13.38 4.25
C SER A 186 -39.12 -12.10 4.40
N GLU A 187 -38.62 -11.54 3.30
CA GLU A 187 -37.76 -10.36 3.29
C GLU A 187 -38.48 -9.10 2.80
N VAL A 188 -39.65 -9.23 2.18
CA VAL A 188 -40.46 -8.10 1.72
C VAL A 188 -41.74 -8.01 2.55
N SER A 189 -41.93 -6.88 3.22
CA SER A 189 -43.17 -6.56 3.94
C SER A 189 -43.98 -5.52 3.17
N GLY A 190 -45.31 -5.65 3.23
CA GLY A 190 -46.26 -4.73 2.60
C GLY A 190 -46.78 -5.21 1.25
N THR A 191 -47.68 -4.43 0.66
CA THR A 191 -48.17 -4.70 -0.69
C THR A 191 -47.09 -4.31 -1.67
N LEU A 192 -46.37 -5.28 -2.21
CA LEU A 192 -45.62 -5.03 -3.44
C LEU A 192 -46.63 -4.59 -4.50
N PRO A 193 -46.44 -3.43 -5.15
CA PRO A 193 -47.07 -3.23 -6.44
C PRO A 193 -46.41 -4.26 -7.36
N VAL A 194 -46.98 -5.48 -7.41
CA VAL A 194 -46.64 -6.45 -8.44
C VAL A 194 -47.13 -5.81 -9.73
N ALA A 195 -46.25 -5.01 -10.32
CA ALA A 195 -46.39 -4.55 -11.68
C ALA A 195 -46.18 -5.79 -12.56
N ASN A 196 -47.18 -6.64 -12.63
CA ASN A 196 -47.40 -7.42 -13.83
C ASN A 196 -47.87 -6.46 -14.93
N GLY A 197 -47.00 -5.53 -15.35
CA GLY A 197 -47.31 -4.53 -16.38
C GLY A 197 -48.07 -3.26 -15.95
N GLY A 198 -47.95 -2.80 -14.70
CA GLY A 198 -48.13 -1.36 -14.38
C GLY A 198 -49.54 -0.76 -14.46
N THR A 199 -50.54 -1.30 -13.73
CA THR A 199 -51.85 -0.61 -13.57
C THR A 199 -52.37 -0.51 -12.13
N GLY A 200 -51.66 -1.03 -11.12
CA GLY A 200 -52.03 -0.84 -9.71
C GLY A 200 -53.30 -1.57 -9.25
N TYR A 201 -53.82 -2.52 -10.02
CA TYR A 201 -54.99 -3.32 -9.63
C TYR A 201 -54.58 -4.75 -9.24
N THR A 202 -54.62 -5.04 -7.95
CA THR A 202 -54.80 -6.41 -7.45
C THR A 202 -56.25 -6.80 -7.74
N GLY A 203 -56.49 -7.57 -8.81
CA GLY A 203 -57.81 -8.12 -9.07
C GLY A 203 -58.33 -8.81 -7.81
N GLY A 204 -59.53 -8.42 -7.36
CA GLY A 204 -60.17 -9.08 -6.22
C GLY A 204 -60.38 -10.58 -6.50
N ALA A 205 -60.51 -11.39 -5.45
CA ALA A 205 -60.94 -12.77 -5.63
C ALA A 205 -62.30 -12.82 -6.34
N PHE A 206 -62.58 -13.89 -7.09
CA PHE A 206 -63.92 -14.13 -7.61
C PHE A 206 -64.91 -14.23 -6.45
N THR A 207 -65.92 -13.36 -6.46
CA THR A 207 -67.03 -13.39 -5.49
C THR A 207 -68.22 -14.10 -6.11
N THR A 208 -68.84 -15.00 -5.37
CA THR A 208 -70.05 -15.70 -5.81
C THR A 208 -71.31 -15.02 -5.29
N ALA A 209 -72.35 -14.91 -6.10
CA ALA A 209 -73.67 -14.45 -5.69
C ALA A 209 -74.76 -15.37 -6.25
N SER A 210 -75.84 -15.53 -5.49
CA SER A 210 -77.00 -16.34 -5.89
C SER A 210 -78.28 -15.74 -5.32
N GLY A 211 -79.41 -15.96 -5.97
CA GLY A 211 -80.69 -15.44 -5.50
C GLY A 211 -81.86 -15.81 -6.41
N ALA A 212 -82.99 -15.14 -6.20
CA ALA A 212 -84.18 -15.29 -7.01
C ALA A 212 -84.15 -14.38 -8.25
N VAL A 213 -84.61 -14.87 -9.39
CA VAL A 213 -84.83 -14.06 -10.59
C VAL A 213 -85.94 -13.04 -10.32
N LEU A 214 -85.72 -11.78 -10.71
CA LEU A 214 -86.72 -10.72 -10.62
C LEU A 214 -87.59 -10.70 -11.89
N LYS A 215 -88.91 -10.45 -11.74
CA LYS A 215 -89.84 -10.32 -12.87
C LYS A 215 -89.76 -8.90 -13.43
N ASN A 216 -89.60 -8.75 -14.76
CA ASN A 216 -89.78 -7.45 -15.42
C ASN A 216 -91.11 -7.37 -16.18
N GLN A 217 -91.64 -6.16 -16.27
CA GLN A 217 -93.00 -5.83 -16.71
C GLN A 217 -93.39 -6.43 -18.07
N GLY A 218 -94.56 -7.09 -18.12
CA GLY A 218 -95.26 -7.39 -19.37
C GLY A 218 -95.87 -8.79 -19.51
N GLY A 219 -95.38 -9.79 -18.76
CA GLY A 219 -95.89 -11.18 -18.82
C GLY A 219 -96.29 -11.71 -17.45
N THR A 220 -97.52 -12.19 -17.30
CA THR A 220 -98.10 -12.62 -16.00
C THR A 220 -97.63 -13.99 -15.50
N ASN A 221 -96.67 -14.65 -16.16
CA ASN A 221 -96.62 -16.12 -16.17
C ASN A 221 -95.34 -16.80 -15.61
N PHE A 222 -94.40 -16.06 -15.02
CA PHE A 222 -93.26 -16.65 -14.28
C PHE A 222 -93.64 -16.91 -12.81
N GLY A 223 -93.54 -18.16 -12.34
CA GLY A 223 -93.85 -18.51 -10.94
C GLY A 223 -92.66 -18.39 -9.99
N ALA A 224 -91.46 -18.82 -10.42
CA ALA A 224 -90.21 -18.82 -9.66
C ALA A 224 -89.00 -19.11 -10.58
N GLY A 225 -87.84 -18.56 -10.25
CA GLY A 225 -86.55 -18.82 -10.90
C GLY A 225 -85.39 -18.46 -9.98
N SER A 226 -84.21 -19.01 -10.23
CA SER A 226 -82.99 -18.78 -9.44
C SER A 226 -81.80 -18.39 -10.32
N PHE A 227 -80.80 -17.72 -9.75
CA PHE A 227 -79.52 -17.46 -10.40
C PHE A 227 -78.35 -17.81 -9.48
N ALA A 228 -77.21 -18.13 -10.08
CA ALA A 228 -75.92 -18.27 -9.42
C ALA A 228 -74.82 -17.80 -10.37
N TYR A 229 -73.97 -16.87 -9.94
CA TYR A 229 -72.86 -16.37 -10.74
C TYR A 229 -71.62 -16.11 -9.89
N SER A 230 -70.46 -16.10 -10.55
CA SER A 230 -69.21 -15.56 -10.02
C SER A 230 -68.90 -14.26 -10.73
N TYR A 231 -68.32 -13.30 -10.01
CA TYR A 231 -67.88 -12.05 -10.60
C TYR A 231 -66.53 -11.59 -10.05
N ILE A 232 -65.83 -10.81 -10.87
CA ILE A 232 -64.62 -10.09 -10.48
C ILE A 232 -64.76 -8.63 -10.92
N ILE A 233 -64.25 -7.72 -10.09
CA ILE A 233 -64.15 -6.29 -10.40
C ILE A 233 -62.66 -5.94 -10.48
N ILE A 234 -62.24 -5.41 -11.62
CA ILE A 234 -60.88 -4.98 -11.93
C ILE A 234 -60.95 -3.49 -12.27
N GLY A 235 -60.76 -2.64 -11.28
CA GLY A 235 -60.99 -1.20 -11.42
C GLY A 235 -62.45 -0.91 -11.76
N LYS A 236 -62.69 -0.32 -12.94
CA LYS A 236 -64.04 -0.09 -13.46
C LYS A 236 -64.60 -1.27 -14.24
N LEU A 237 -63.80 -2.28 -14.59
CA LEU A 237 -64.30 -3.44 -15.34
C LEU A 237 -64.92 -4.46 -14.39
N CYS A 238 -66.16 -4.86 -14.64
CA CYS A 238 -66.79 -5.99 -13.98
C CYS A 238 -67.03 -7.11 -15.00
N ILE A 239 -66.59 -8.32 -14.64
CA ILE A 239 -66.86 -9.54 -15.39
C ILE A 239 -67.73 -10.43 -14.51
N VAL A 240 -68.90 -10.82 -15.00
CA VAL A 240 -69.86 -11.70 -14.34
C VAL A 240 -70.08 -12.91 -15.23
N SER A 241 -70.00 -14.12 -14.67
CA SER A 241 -70.33 -15.35 -15.39
C SER A 241 -71.13 -16.29 -14.50
N GLY A 242 -72.22 -16.84 -15.02
CA GLY A 242 -73.09 -17.69 -14.22
C GLY A 242 -74.26 -18.27 -14.98
N ARG A 243 -75.21 -18.81 -14.21
CA ARG A 243 -76.42 -19.46 -14.71
C ARG A 243 -77.66 -18.87 -14.07
N ALA A 244 -78.71 -18.67 -14.86
CA ALA A 244 -80.07 -18.42 -14.39
C ALA A 244 -80.98 -19.58 -14.82
N THR A 245 -81.89 -20.01 -13.94
CA THR A 245 -82.82 -21.13 -14.16
C THR A 245 -84.26 -20.68 -13.92
N VAL A 246 -85.16 -21.10 -14.80
CA VAL A 246 -86.61 -20.87 -14.70
C VAL A 246 -87.29 -22.16 -14.25
N THR A 247 -88.06 -22.10 -13.16
CA THR A 247 -88.58 -23.30 -12.48
C THR A 247 -90.09 -23.47 -12.52
N THR A 248 -90.84 -22.50 -13.03
CA THR A 248 -92.29 -22.62 -13.25
C THR A 248 -92.74 -21.67 -14.35
N LEU A 249 -93.50 -22.21 -15.31
CA LEU A 249 -94.08 -21.45 -16.41
C LEU A 249 -95.57 -21.78 -16.53
N ALA A 250 -96.43 -20.77 -16.55
CA ALA A 250 -97.78 -20.94 -17.11
C ALA A 250 -97.68 -20.84 -18.65
N PRO A 251 -98.47 -21.61 -19.43
CA PRO A 251 -98.34 -21.64 -20.89
C PRO A 251 -98.45 -20.23 -21.47
N ASN A 252 -97.39 -19.77 -22.13
CA ASN A 252 -97.31 -18.43 -22.70
C ASN A 252 -96.89 -18.51 -24.17
N SER A 253 -97.48 -17.64 -24.99
CA SER A 253 -97.20 -17.51 -26.43
C SER A 253 -96.59 -16.14 -26.76
N GLY A 254 -95.99 -15.47 -25.77
CA GLY A 254 -95.42 -14.14 -25.89
C GLY A 254 -93.94 -14.05 -25.48
N SER A 255 -93.32 -12.91 -25.77
CA SER A 255 -91.93 -12.62 -25.40
C SER A 255 -91.78 -12.51 -23.87
N ASP A 256 -90.85 -13.28 -23.31
CA ASP A 256 -90.60 -13.34 -21.88
C ASP A 256 -89.28 -12.63 -21.51
N GLN A 257 -89.22 -12.03 -20.31
CA GLN A 257 -88.04 -11.33 -19.79
C GLN A 257 -87.63 -11.84 -18.41
N VAL A 258 -86.34 -12.18 -18.26
CA VAL A 258 -85.70 -12.61 -17.00
C VAL A 258 -84.74 -11.52 -16.54
N SER A 259 -84.91 -10.98 -15.32
CA SER A 259 -83.98 -10.01 -14.74
C SER A 259 -83.04 -10.64 -13.73
N ILE A 260 -81.73 -10.43 -13.90
CA ILE A 260 -80.67 -10.92 -13.01
C ILE A 260 -79.99 -9.72 -12.33
N PRO A 261 -80.01 -9.62 -10.99
CA PRO A 261 -79.28 -8.59 -10.26
C PRO A 261 -77.77 -8.66 -10.53
N LEU A 262 -77.18 -7.52 -10.91
CA LEU A 262 -75.75 -7.35 -11.09
C LEU A 262 -75.10 -6.81 -9.81
N PRO A 263 -73.81 -7.09 -9.59
CA PRO A 263 -73.13 -6.70 -8.35
C PRO A 263 -72.94 -5.18 -8.17
N VAL A 264 -73.16 -4.35 -9.21
CA VAL A 264 -73.08 -2.88 -9.11
C VAL A 264 -74.19 -2.18 -9.92
N ASN A 265 -74.46 -0.92 -9.58
CA ASN A 265 -75.71 -0.24 -9.93
C ASN A 265 -75.71 0.57 -11.26
N SER A 266 -74.72 0.44 -12.14
CA SER A 266 -74.70 1.22 -13.40
C SER A 266 -73.81 0.57 -14.47
N LEU A 267 -74.32 0.46 -15.70
CA LEU A 267 -73.63 -0.07 -16.88
C LEU A 267 -73.37 1.09 -17.86
N SER A 268 -72.11 1.46 -18.13
CA SER A 268 -71.80 2.48 -19.18
C SER A 268 -71.51 1.89 -20.56
N ASN A 269 -71.12 0.61 -20.63
CA ASN A 269 -70.91 -0.12 -21.88
C ASN A 269 -70.63 -1.58 -21.52
N GLY A 270 -71.33 -2.53 -22.11
CA GLY A 270 -71.06 -3.95 -21.83
C GLY A 270 -71.61 -4.90 -22.88
N SER A 271 -70.90 -6.00 -23.06
CA SER A 271 -71.36 -7.13 -23.87
C SER A 271 -72.05 -8.16 -23.00
N PHE A 272 -73.16 -8.68 -23.51
CA PHE A 272 -73.92 -9.75 -22.88
C PHE A 272 -74.02 -10.89 -23.88
N THR A 273 -73.65 -12.09 -23.45
CA THR A 273 -73.89 -13.29 -24.24
C THR A 273 -74.61 -14.30 -23.37
N CYS A 274 -75.75 -14.79 -23.83
CA CYS A 274 -76.45 -15.89 -23.20
C CYS A 274 -76.76 -17.01 -24.17
N ARG A 275 -76.79 -18.24 -23.65
CA ARG A 275 -77.22 -19.41 -24.40
C ARG A 275 -78.38 -20.07 -23.65
N ASN A 276 -79.54 -20.19 -24.31
CA ASN A 276 -80.66 -20.98 -23.80
C ASN A 276 -80.41 -22.45 -24.17
N THR A 277 -80.20 -23.29 -23.16
CA THR A 277 -79.85 -24.69 -23.42
C THR A 277 -81.05 -25.62 -23.55
N ALA A 278 -82.26 -25.20 -23.15
CA ALA A 278 -83.45 -26.03 -23.27
C ALA A 278 -83.90 -26.24 -24.73
N ASN A 279 -83.59 -25.30 -25.62
CA ASN A 279 -83.99 -25.34 -27.04
C ASN A 279 -82.80 -25.33 -28.01
N GLY A 280 -81.55 -25.38 -27.52
CA GLY A 280 -80.33 -25.35 -28.34
C GLY A 280 -80.13 -24.08 -29.17
N ARG A 281 -80.85 -23.00 -28.86
CA ARG A 281 -80.83 -21.73 -29.60
C ARG A 281 -80.09 -20.65 -28.79
N ILE A 282 -79.33 -19.83 -29.50
CA ILE A 282 -78.71 -18.63 -28.93
C ILE A 282 -79.81 -17.58 -28.85
N ALA A 283 -80.14 -17.13 -27.64
CA ALA A 283 -81.00 -15.98 -27.45
C ALA A 283 -80.08 -14.74 -27.46
N ASP A 284 -80.33 -13.81 -28.38
CA ASP A 284 -79.59 -12.55 -28.41
C ASP A 284 -80.24 -11.59 -27.41
N GLY A 285 -79.67 -11.51 -26.21
CA GLY A 285 -80.09 -10.57 -25.18
C GLY A 285 -79.49 -9.18 -25.40
N ARG A 286 -80.33 -8.14 -25.36
CA ARG A 286 -79.88 -6.74 -25.29
C ARG A 286 -79.90 -6.29 -23.83
N THR A 287 -78.75 -5.90 -23.28
CA THR A 287 -78.67 -5.22 -21.98
C THR A 287 -79.19 -3.80 -22.11
N ILE A 288 -80.19 -3.42 -21.30
CA ILE A 288 -80.70 -2.04 -21.23
C ILE A 288 -80.01 -1.34 -20.06
N ALA A 289 -79.24 -0.29 -20.38
CA ALA A 289 -78.23 0.34 -19.51
C ALA A 289 -78.75 1.23 -18.36
N THR A 290 -79.95 0.98 -17.81
CA THR A 290 -80.57 1.90 -16.84
C THR A 290 -81.01 1.26 -15.51
N SER A 291 -80.66 0.00 -15.24
CA SER A 291 -81.08 -0.72 -14.03
C SER A 291 -79.96 -1.65 -13.53
N PRO A 292 -79.83 -1.93 -12.21
CA PRO A 292 -78.87 -2.89 -11.64
C PRO A 292 -79.17 -4.35 -12.02
N THR A 293 -79.85 -4.58 -13.14
CA THR A 293 -80.27 -5.90 -13.60
C THR A 293 -79.92 -6.10 -15.06
N ALA A 294 -79.37 -7.26 -15.39
CA ALA A 294 -79.30 -7.72 -16.78
C ALA A 294 -80.64 -8.32 -17.17
N LEU A 295 -81.17 -7.91 -18.33
CA LEU A 295 -82.41 -8.44 -18.90
C LEU A 295 -82.09 -9.47 -19.98
N ILE A 296 -82.58 -10.69 -19.81
CA ILE A 296 -82.54 -11.74 -20.82
C ILE A 296 -83.90 -11.78 -21.51
N TYR A 297 -83.89 -11.60 -22.82
CA TYR A 297 -85.09 -11.66 -23.67
C TYR A 297 -85.14 -12.99 -24.39
N ASP A 298 -86.27 -13.70 -24.32
CA ASP A 298 -86.55 -14.82 -25.21
C ASP A 298 -87.86 -14.55 -25.97
N SER A 299 -87.78 -14.57 -27.30
CA SER A 299 -88.91 -14.33 -28.20
C SER A 299 -89.72 -15.58 -28.52
N VAL A 300 -89.31 -16.76 -28.05
CA VAL A 300 -89.86 -18.06 -28.47
C VAL A 300 -90.57 -18.82 -27.34
N GLY A 301 -90.69 -18.19 -26.16
CA GLY A 301 -91.35 -18.77 -24.98
C GLY A 301 -90.43 -19.72 -24.22
N LEU A 302 -90.32 -19.53 -22.91
CA LEU A 302 -89.49 -20.38 -22.06
C LEU A 302 -90.22 -21.66 -21.67
N THR A 303 -89.50 -22.73 -21.34
CA THR A 303 -90.08 -23.96 -20.80
C THR A 303 -89.67 -24.13 -19.33
N ASN A 304 -90.44 -24.91 -18.58
CA ASN A 304 -90.07 -25.22 -17.20
C ASN A 304 -88.74 -26.00 -17.17
N GLY A 305 -87.78 -25.54 -16.38
CA GLY A 305 -86.42 -26.09 -16.32
C GLY A 305 -85.44 -25.47 -17.31
N ALA A 306 -85.87 -24.47 -18.09
CA ALA A 306 -84.97 -23.74 -18.97
C ALA A 306 -83.90 -22.99 -18.15
N TYR A 307 -82.67 -23.01 -18.64
CA TYR A 307 -81.57 -22.27 -18.04
C TYR A 307 -80.75 -21.52 -19.08
N PHE A 308 -80.15 -20.43 -18.62
CA PHE A 308 -79.30 -19.53 -19.38
C PHE A 308 -77.93 -19.51 -18.73
N ASP A 309 -76.92 -19.96 -19.45
CA ASP A 309 -75.54 -19.64 -19.12
C ASP A 309 -75.24 -18.27 -19.72
N PHE A 310 -74.71 -17.37 -18.89
CA PHE A 310 -74.46 -15.99 -19.29
C PHE A 310 -73.06 -15.54 -18.90
N THR A 311 -72.48 -14.66 -19.71
CA THR A 311 -71.31 -13.87 -19.36
C THR A 311 -71.56 -12.42 -19.71
N ILE A 312 -71.23 -11.54 -18.77
CA ILE A 312 -71.45 -10.11 -18.84
C ILE A 312 -70.13 -9.44 -18.55
N VAL A 313 -69.68 -8.61 -19.47
CA VAL A 313 -68.49 -7.78 -19.29
C VAL A 313 -68.94 -6.34 -19.41
N TYR A 314 -68.74 -5.54 -18.38
CA TYR A 314 -69.21 -4.16 -18.38
C TYR A 314 -68.34 -3.24 -17.55
N GLU A 315 -68.41 -1.96 -17.85
CA GLU A 315 -67.79 -0.92 -17.02
C GLU A 315 -68.77 -0.40 -15.98
N THR A 316 -68.33 -0.37 -14.72
CA THR A 316 -68.97 0.32 -13.60
C THR A 316 -68.70 1.80 -13.73
N VAL A 317 -69.74 2.64 -13.64
CA VAL A 317 -69.63 4.10 -13.73
C VAL A 317 -68.81 4.67 -12.57
#